data_AF-A0A2V6EHR1-F1
#
_entry.id   AF-A0A2V6EHR1-F1
#
_cell.length_a   1.000
_cell.length_b   1.000
_cell.length_c   1.000
_cell.angle_alpha   90.00
_cell.angle_beta   90.00
_cell.angle_gamma   90.00
#
_symmetry.space_group_name_H-M   'P 1'
#
loop_
_entity.id
_entity.type
_entity.pdbx_description
1 polymer ?
#
loop_
_entity_poly.entity_id
_entity_poly.type
_entity_poly.pdbx_seq_one_letter_code
_entity_poly.pdbx_strand_id
1 'polypeptide(L)'
;MKVNCPAIFILSVFTLQLLRAAPPERSVSPSQQFIIYGANGAWRGAVSELAERTKANFLALLRRPDRWKTPVLINLQLSQANPPKIPPAALRFSQTGFGLKLQLDFTVARDVDGSLVERALLRAILLEMIYRNQPDIAPGTPYVQPPDWLLDGVLALTPGRDRRPLVEALLLSDKIMPLEKLLRPTSISGLDSPAQLLYRAYSFALVQLLVDATGGPARLARYIDNLSRASTDPLADLKAQFPVFNGGAEKTWRSGVVRLGATQSYQLLTFAETERHLDELLRIKISDIGHLTKTVQLGDLSQRKISPVESAAVAAASQDLVLLAARANPILRPIVQEYQQIAALLTNGKRKGLTARLARVQTVRARLATCMSEIDDYMNWFEATQSKTKSGAFVDYLKAAQEQNEARPRRRDALSVYLDALEEQFQD
;
A
#
# COMPACT_ATOMS: atom_id res chain seq x y z
N MET A 1 81.87 35.58 -38.47
CA MET A 1 80.70 35.91 -37.63
C MET A 1 79.64 34.86 -37.96
N LYS A 2 79.39 33.79 -37.18
CA LYS A 2 78.90 33.75 -35.77
C LYS A 2 77.82 34.83 -35.59
N VAL A 3 76.56 34.51 -35.31
CA VAL A 3 76.12 33.76 -34.13
C VAL A 3 74.78 33.05 -34.39
N ASN A 4 74.72 31.77 -34.02
CA ASN A 4 73.52 30.98 -33.74
C ASN A 4 72.81 31.51 -32.48
N CYS A 5 71.47 31.55 -32.46
CA CYS A 5 70.72 31.42 -31.20
C CYS A 5 69.34 30.77 -31.47
N PRO A 6 68.87 29.85 -30.61
CA PRO A 6 67.87 28.85 -30.96
C PRO A 6 66.43 29.31 -30.68
N ALA A 7 65.51 28.88 -31.55
CA ALA A 7 64.08 28.94 -31.30
C ALA A 7 63.67 27.87 -30.28
N ILE A 8 63.34 28.30 -29.07
CA ILE A 8 62.75 27.46 -28.03
C ILE A 8 61.28 27.27 -28.37
N PHE A 9 60.91 26.07 -28.84
CA PHE A 9 59.51 25.63 -28.93
C PHE A 9 59.02 25.30 -27.51
N ILE A 10 58.29 26.22 -26.89
CA ILE A 10 57.47 25.90 -25.71
C ILE A 10 56.18 25.24 -26.25
N LEU A 11 56.14 23.91 -26.18
CA LEU A 11 54.93 23.14 -26.38
C LEU A 11 54.02 23.37 -25.16
N SER A 12 53.14 24.36 -25.26
CA SER A 12 52.05 24.55 -24.29
C SER A 12 51.04 23.42 -24.45
N VAL A 13 51.22 22.35 -23.68
CA VAL A 13 50.23 21.29 -23.51
C VAL A 13 49.02 21.89 -22.78
N PHE A 14 48.04 22.37 -23.55
CA PHE A 14 46.69 22.60 -23.05
C PHE A 14 46.08 21.22 -22.77
N THR A 15 46.27 20.72 -21.55
CA THR A 15 45.41 19.66 -21.01
C THR A 15 44.01 20.23 -20.83
N LEU A 16 43.19 20.14 -21.87
CA LEU A 16 41.75 20.19 -21.74
C LEU A 16 41.36 18.95 -20.93
N GLN A 17 41.30 19.08 -19.60
CA GLN A 17 40.57 18.15 -18.77
C GLN A 17 39.09 18.30 -19.11
N LEU A 18 38.66 17.61 -20.18
CA LEU A 18 37.28 17.20 -20.32
C LEU A 18 37.00 16.33 -19.10
N LEU A 19 36.38 16.93 -18.08
CA LEU A 19 35.55 16.22 -17.12
C LEU A 19 34.49 15.47 -17.92
N ARG A 20 34.86 14.30 -18.46
CA ARG A 20 33.91 13.26 -18.84
C ARG A 20 33.26 12.85 -17.54
N ALA A 21 32.15 13.51 -17.20
CA ALA A 21 31.19 12.92 -16.28
C ALA A 21 30.89 11.53 -16.84
N ALA A 22 31.26 10.48 -16.09
CA ALA A 22 30.90 9.13 -16.46
C ALA A 22 29.39 9.10 -16.74
N PRO A 23 28.93 8.44 -17.82
CA PRO A 23 27.51 8.36 -18.10
C PRO A 23 26.82 7.82 -16.83
N PRO A 24 25.73 8.46 -16.38
CA PRO A 24 25.08 8.06 -15.14
C PRO A 24 24.71 6.59 -15.24
N GLU A 25 25.05 5.83 -14.20
CA GLU A 25 24.74 4.41 -14.17
C GLU A 25 23.23 4.21 -14.36
N ARG A 26 22.88 3.32 -15.30
CA ARG A 26 21.49 3.08 -15.69
C ARG A 26 21.14 1.60 -15.64
N SER A 27 19.91 1.32 -15.22
CA SER A 27 19.26 0.01 -15.36
C SER A 27 18.08 0.15 -16.30
N VAL A 28 17.82 -0.89 -17.08
CA VAL A 28 16.62 -0.99 -17.92
C VAL A 28 15.79 -2.14 -17.37
N SER A 29 14.50 -1.87 -17.14
CA SER A 29 13.55 -2.87 -16.67
C SER A 29 13.32 -3.98 -17.71
N PRO A 30 12.89 -5.19 -17.29
CA PRO A 30 12.61 -6.31 -18.21
C PRO A 30 11.66 -5.98 -19.37
N SER A 31 10.63 -5.16 -19.11
CA SER A 31 9.69 -4.73 -20.16
C SER A 31 10.24 -3.63 -21.06
N GLN A 32 11.42 -3.09 -20.75
CA GLN A 32 12.08 -1.95 -21.39
C GLN A 32 11.32 -0.61 -21.28
N GLN A 33 10.17 -0.58 -20.59
CA GLN A 33 9.40 0.65 -20.39
C GLN A 33 10.11 1.60 -19.42
N PHE A 34 10.71 1.08 -18.35
CA PHE A 34 11.33 1.89 -17.31
C PHE A 34 12.86 1.92 -17.49
N ILE A 35 13.41 3.14 -17.53
CA ILE A 35 14.85 3.40 -17.61
C ILE A 35 15.24 4.16 -16.34
N ILE A 36 16.08 3.56 -15.50
CA ILE A 36 16.34 4.04 -14.15
C ILE A 36 17.79 4.49 -14.05
N TYR A 37 17.99 5.77 -13.76
CA TYR A 37 19.28 6.39 -13.50
C TYR A 37 19.51 6.56 -12.01
N GLY A 38 20.72 6.27 -11.53
CA GLY A 38 21.08 6.46 -10.13
C GLY A 38 22.38 5.77 -9.75
N ALA A 39 23.07 6.33 -8.76
CA ALA A 39 24.41 5.87 -8.37
C ALA A 39 24.42 4.50 -7.64
N ASN A 40 23.29 4.01 -7.13
CA ASN A 40 23.23 2.77 -6.36
C ASN A 40 22.44 1.69 -7.12
N GLY A 41 23.13 0.60 -7.50
CA GLY A 41 22.54 -0.52 -8.24
C GLY A 41 21.41 -1.24 -7.50
N ALA A 42 21.47 -1.36 -6.17
CA ALA A 42 20.42 -2.03 -5.39
C ALA A 42 19.11 -1.24 -5.41
N TRP A 43 19.17 0.08 -5.26
CA TRP A 43 18.01 0.96 -5.40
C TRP A 43 17.44 0.95 -6.82
N ARG A 44 18.31 0.94 -7.85
CA ARG A 44 17.88 0.78 -9.25
C ARG A 44 17.13 -0.53 -9.45
N GLY A 45 17.63 -1.64 -8.89
CA GLY A 45 16.96 -2.95 -8.93
C GLY A 45 15.60 -2.95 -8.25
N ALA A 46 15.52 -2.46 -7.00
CA ALA A 46 14.28 -2.42 -6.23
C ALA A 46 13.19 -1.56 -6.88
N VAL A 47 13.55 -0.37 -7.41
CA VAL A 47 12.61 0.49 -8.14
C VAL A 47 12.17 -0.13 -9.46
N SER A 48 13.07 -0.86 -10.15
CA SER A 48 12.72 -1.61 -11.36
C SER A 48 11.68 -2.67 -11.06
N GLU A 49 11.89 -3.46 -10.02
CA GLU A 49 10.97 -4.52 -9.61
C GLU A 49 9.61 -3.94 -9.20
N LEU A 50 9.61 -2.87 -8.39
CA LEU A 50 8.38 -2.19 -7.98
C LEU A 50 7.62 -1.63 -9.19
N ALA A 51 8.30 -1.02 -10.16
CA ALA A 51 7.68 -0.50 -11.37
C ALA A 51 7.03 -1.60 -12.22
N GLU A 52 7.73 -2.71 -12.44
CA GLU A 52 7.18 -3.85 -13.18
C GLU A 52 6.00 -4.49 -12.45
N ARG A 53 6.12 -4.69 -11.13
CA ARG A 53 5.02 -5.24 -10.32
C ARG A 53 3.80 -4.33 -10.33
N THR A 54 3.99 -3.02 -10.17
CA THR A 54 2.91 -2.02 -10.21
C THR A 54 2.19 -2.07 -11.55
N LYS A 55 2.95 -2.11 -12.65
CA LYS A 55 2.39 -2.23 -14.00
C LYS A 55 1.65 -3.55 -14.19
N ALA A 56 2.27 -4.67 -13.84
CA ALA A 56 1.67 -6.00 -14.01
C ALA A 56 0.33 -6.11 -13.26
N ASN A 57 0.29 -5.64 -12.01
CA ASN A 57 -0.94 -5.60 -11.22
C ASN A 57 -2.02 -4.73 -11.89
N PHE A 58 -1.64 -3.55 -12.39
CA PHE A 58 -2.57 -2.65 -13.03
C PHE A 58 -3.11 -3.19 -14.36
N LEU A 59 -2.25 -3.76 -15.20
CA LEU A 59 -2.66 -4.40 -16.46
C LEU A 59 -3.54 -5.63 -16.22
N ALA A 60 -3.26 -6.41 -15.17
CA ALA A 60 -4.10 -7.54 -14.75
C ALA A 60 -5.50 -7.05 -14.30
N LEU A 61 -5.57 -5.96 -13.52
CA LEU A 61 -6.83 -5.34 -13.12
C LEU A 61 -7.66 -4.90 -14.33
N LEU A 62 -7.01 -4.30 -15.34
CA LEU A 62 -7.66 -3.86 -16.59
C LEU A 62 -7.92 -4.99 -17.58
N ARG A 63 -7.37 -6.20 -17.34
CA ARG A 63 -7.35 -7.33 -18.28
C ARG A 63 -6.83 -6.92 -19.66
N ARG A 64 -5.75 -6.13 -19.69
CA ARG A 64 -5.12 -5.63 -20.93
C ARG A 64 -3.71 -6.20 -21.09
N PRO A 65 -3.29 -6.50 -22.33
CA PRO A 65 -1.90 -6.83 -22.61
C PRO A 65 -1.00 -5.60 -22.45
N ASP A 66 0.27 -5.84 -22.18
CA ASP A 66 1.26 -4.78 -22.17
C ASP A 66 1.56 -4.31 -23.59
N ARG A 67 1.34 -3.02 -23.85
CA ARG A 67 1.47 -2.36 -25.16
C ARG A 67 1.91 -0.90 -24.99
N TRP A 68 2.78 -0.64 -24.02
CA TRP A 68 3.35 0.68 -23.81
C TRP A 68 4.06 1.18 -25.08
N LYS A 69 4.08 2.50 -25.28
CA LYS A 69 4.79 3.12 -26.43
C LYS A 69 5.84 4.13 -25.99
N THR A 70 5.63 4.78 -24.85
CA THR A 70 6.52 5.81 -24.34
C THR A 70 7.27 5.28 -23.12
N PRO A 71 8.61 5.33 -23.11
CA PRO A 71 9.38 4.93 -21.94
C PRO A 71 9.24 5.97 -20.82
N VAL A 72 9.34 5.49 -19.57
CA VAL A 72 9.35 6.30 -18.36
C VAL A 72 10.78 6.35 -17.83
N LEU A 73 11.36 7.55 -17.83
CA LEU A 73 12.67 7.79 -17.26
C LEU A 73 12.51 8.03 -15.76
N ILE A 74 13.32 7.34 -14.95
CA ILE A 74 13.28 7.46 -13.50
C ILE A 74 14.67 7.89 -13.02
N ASN A 75 14.77 9.03 -12.35
CA ASN A 75 16.02 9.53 -11.79
C ASN A 75 15.99 9.39 -10.27
N LEU A 76 16.93 8.62 -9.72
CA LEU A 76 17.13 8.44 -8.29
C LEU A 76 18.25 9.36 -7.85
N GLN A 77 17.89 10.44 -7.14
CA GLN A 77 18.84 11.40 -6.58
C GLN A 77 19.00 11.13 -5.08
N LEU A 78 20.23 11.03 -4.59
CA LEU A 78 20.51 10.95 -3.16
C LEU A 78 20.23 12.32 -2.52
N SER A 79 19.54 12.34 -1.38
CA SER A 79 19.31 13.57 -0.62
C SER A 79 20.66 14.17 -0.17
N GLN A 80 20.96 15.40 -0.60
CA GLN A 80 22.19 16.11 -0.27
C GLN A 80 22.00 16.99 0.99
N ALA A 81 23.10 17.36 1.66
CA ALA A 81 23.09 18.12 2.92
C ALA A 81 22.41 19.53 2.83
N ASN A 82 22.07 19.98 1.64
CA ASN A 82 21.16 21.11 1.36
C ASN A 82 20.25 20.71 0.19
N PRO A 83 19.08 20.08 0.44
CA PRO A 83 18.21 19.68 -0.65
C PRO A 83 17.60 20.95 -1.29
N PRO A 84 17.58 21.09 -2.63
CA PRO A 84 16.65 22.01 -3.27
C PRO A 84 15.22 21.66 -2.80
N LYS A 85 14.30 22.65 -2.74
CA LYS A 85 12.88 22.44 -2.39
C LYS A 85 12.13 21.62 -3.46
N ILE A 86 12.59 20.41 -3.74
CA ILE A 86 11.98 19.45 -4.65
C ILE A 86 11.19 18.47 -3.78
N PRO A 87 9.93 18.17 -4.12
CA PRO A 87 9.17 17.16 -3.39
C PRO A 87 9.87 15.78 -3.47
N PRO A 88 9.67 14.90 -2.47
CA PRO A 88 10.33 13.60 -2.40
C PRO A 88 10.09 12.70 -3.63
N ALA A 89 8.97 12.92 -4.32
CA ALA A 89 8.71 12.44 -5.66
C ALA A 89 8.17 13.59 -6.53
N ALA A 90 8.87 13.89 -7.62
CA ALA A 90 8.46 14.90 -8.60
C ALA A 90 8.26 14.22 -9.97
N LEU A 91 7.02 14.25 -10.47
CA LEU A 91 6.73 13.80 -11.82
C LEU A 91 6.80 14.99 -12.79
N ARG A 92 7.74 14.91 -13.73
CA ARG A 92 7.86 15.83 -14.85
C ARG A 92 7.30 15.17 -16.10
N PHE A 93 6.26 15.78 -16.64
CA PHE A 93 5.69 15.43 -17.92
C PHE A 93 6.02 16.54 -18.90
N SER A 94 6.68 16.20 -20.01
CA SER A 94 6.99 17.17 -21.06
C SER A 94 6.87 16.57 -22.44
N GLN A 95 6.72 17.42 -23.44
CA GLN A 95 6.76 17.03 -24.85
C GLN A 95 8.00 17.66 -25.46
N THR A 96 8.74 16.85 -26.21
CA THR A 96 9.92 17.29 -26.96
C THR A 96 9.61 17.18 -28.46
N GLY A 97 10.47 17.72 -29.33
CA GLY A 97 10.36 17.50 -30.78
C GLY A 97 10.39 16.02 -31.20
N PHE A 98 10.77 15.11 -30.29
CA PHE A 98 10.80 13.67 -30.49
C PHE A 98 9.61 12.94 -29.82
N GLY A 99 8.60 13.68 -29.36
CA GLY A 99 7.41 13.15 -28.73
C GLY A 99 7.38 13.30 -27.21
N LEU A 100 6.44 12.58 -26.60
CA LEU A 100 6.16 12.56 -25.16
C LEU A 100 7.36 12.05 -24.36
N LYS A 101 7.72 12.79 -23.30
CA LYS A 101 8.76 12.42 -22.35
C LYS A 101 8.17 12.38 -20.93
N LEU A 102 8.21 11.19 -20.33
CA LEU A 102 7.82 10.93 -18.96
C LEU A 102 9.08 10.82 -18.10
N GLN A 103 9.25 11.73 -17.13
CA GLN A 103 10.38 11.72 -16.21
C GLN A 103 9.91 11.78 -14.76
N LEU A 104 10.27 10.77 -13.97
CA LEU A 104 10.06 10.72 -12.52
C LEU A 104 11.38 11.02 -11.82
N ASP A 105 11.43 12.08 -11.03
CA ASP A 105 12.57 12.37 -10.15
C ASP A 105 12.20 11.97 -8.72
N PHE A 106 12.95 11.05 -8.13
CA PHE A 106 12.82 10.66 -6.73
C PHE A 106 14.02 11.16 -5.94
N THR A 107 13.75 11.81 -4.81
CA THR A 107 14.77 12.17 -3.83
C THR A 107 14.83 11.05 -2.78
N VAL A 108 15.87 10.23 -2.85
CA VAL A 108 16.11 9.13 -1.94
C VAL A 108 16.71 9.66 -0.64
N ALA A 109 15.85 9.84 0.37
CA ALA A 109 16.24 10.02 1.76
C ALA A 109 16.43 8.64 2.45
N ARG A 110 16.89 8.59 3.70
CA ARG A 110 17.08 7.30 4.42
C ARG A 110 15.76 6.57 4.71
N ASP A 111 14.63 7.24 4.55
CA ASP A 111 13.27 6.87 4.96
C ASP A 111 12.24 6.98 3.83
N VAL A 112 12.63 6.72 2.57
CA VAL A 112 11.68 6.77 1.44
C VAL A 112 10.50 5.84 1.66
N ASP A 113 9.30 6.42 1.74
CA ASP A 113 8.06 5.67 1.78
C ASP A 113 7.82 5.01 0.40
N GLY A 114 7.95 3.67 0.37
CA GLY A 114 7.69 2.88 -0.84
C GLY A 114 6.29 3.08 -1.42
N SER A 115 5.31 3.45 -0.61
CA SER A 115 3.95 3.74 -1.08
C SER A 115 3.87 5.02 -1.92
N LEU A 116 4.70 6.03 -1.61
CA LEU A 116 4.82 7.25 -2.42
C LEU A 116 5.47 6.95 -3.78
N VAL A 117 6.51 6.10 -3.79
CA VAL A 117 7.17 5.66 -5.01
C VAL A 117 6.20 4.88 -5.90
N GLU A 118 5.50 3.89 -5.33
CA GLU A 118 4.50 3.10 -6.04
C GLU A 118 3.37 3.97 -6.62
N ARG A 119 2.89 4.96 -5.85
CA ARG A 119 1.88 5.92 -6.32
C ARG A 119 2.38 6.76 -7.49
N ALA A 120 3.62 7.26 -7.43
CA ALA A 120 4.20 8.07 -8.51
C ALA A 120 4.46 7.22 -9.77
N LEU A 121 4.88 5.98 -9.61
CA LEU A 121 5.02 5.02 -10.71
C LEU A 121 3.67 4.75 -11.39
N LEU A 122 2.61 4.47 -10.61
CA LEU A 122 1.26 4.29 -11.16
C LEU A 122 0.78 5.54 -11.88
N ARG A 123 1.05 6.74 -11.34
CA ARG A 123 0.71 8.02 -12.00
C ARG A 123 1.40 8.14 -13.35
N ALA A 124 2.68 7.80 -13.47
CA ALA A 124 3.40 7.81 -14.74
C ALA A 124 2.85 6.79 -15.74
N ILE A 125 2.53 5.57 -15.28
CA ILE A 125 1.90 4.53 -16.12
C ILE A 125 0.54 4.99 -16.64
N LEU A 126 -0.29 5.59 -15.79
CA LEU A 126 -1.58 6.15 -16.18
C LEU A 126 -1.43 7.28 -17.19
N LEU A 127 -0.50 8.20 -16.98
CA LEU A 127 -0.24 9.28 -17.94
C LEU A 127 0.24 8.76 -19.29
N GLU A 128 1.09 7.71 -19.31
CA GLU A 128 1.43 7.02 -20.54
C GLU A 128 0.18 6.48 -21.23
N MET A 129 -0.71 5.80 -20.50
CA MET A 129 -1.94 5.23 -21.07
C MET A 129 -2.90 6.30 -21.60
N ILE A 130 -3.11 7.38 -20.86
CA ILE A 130 -3.98 8.50 -21.24
C ILE A 130 -3.51 9.09 -22.58
N TYR A 131 -2.21 9.30 -22.74
CA TYR A 131 -1.64 9.97 -23.92
C TYR A 131 -1.03 9.02 -24.96
N ARG A 132 -1.10 7.70 -24.77
CA ARG A 132 -0.46 6.67 -25.60
C ARG A 132 -0.72 6.81 -27.10
N ASN A 133 -1.93 7.23 -27.45
CA ASN A 133 -2.39 7.35 -28.84
C ASN A 133 -2.59 8.81 -29.25
N GLN A 134 -1.93 9.75 -28.58
CA GLN A 134 -2.03 11.19 -28.83
C GLN A 134 -0.66 11.77 -29.22
N PRO A 135 -0.29 11.66 -30.50
CA PRO A 135 0.99 12.20 -30.99
C PRO A 135 1.03 13.74 -31.01
N ASP A 136 -0.12 14.39 -31.17
CA ASP A 136 -0.21 15.82 -31.48
C ASP A 136 -0.75 16.64 -30.30
N ILE A 137 -0.01 16.66 -29.19
CA ILE A 137 -0.28 17.62 -28.13
C ILE A 137 0.39 18.94 -28.53
N ALA A 138 -0.33 20.06 -28.44
CA ALA A 138 0.27 21.35 -28.76
C ALA A 138 1.24 21.76 -27.63
N PRO A 139 2.44 22.30 -27.93
CA PRO A 139 3.34 22.82 -26.92
C PRO A 139 2.64 23.83 -26.01
N GLY A 140 2.82 23.68 -24.69
CA GLY A 140 2.16 24.54 -23.69
C GLY A 140 0.75 24.13 -23.29
N THR A 141 0.18 23.06 -23.88
CA THR A 141 -1.10 22.49 -23.42
C THR A 141 -0.95 21.92 -22.01
N PRO A 142 -1.80 22.31 -21.03
CA PRO A 142 -1.77 21.71 -19.71
C PRO A 142 -2.24 20.25 -19.78
N TYR A 143 -1.49 19.35 -19.15
CA TYR A 143 -1.82 17.93 -19.12
C TYR A 143 -2.86 17.60 -18.05
N VAL A 144 -3.80 16.75 -18.40
CA VAL A 144 -4.79 16.20 -17.45
C VAL A 144 -4.09 15.15 -16.61
N GLN A 145 -4.02 15.40 -15.30
CA GLN A 145 -3.50 14.43 -14.34
C GLN A 145 -4.54 13.32 -14.11
N PRO A 146 -4.12 12.06 -13.90
CA PRO A 146 -5.04 11.02 -13.49
C PRO A 146 -5.67 11.40 -12.14
N PRO A 147 -6.99 11.21 -11.96
CA PRO A 147 -7.67 11.51 -10.70
C PRO A 147 -7.07 10.74 -9.53
N ASP A 148 -7.00 11.39 -8.38
CA ASP A 148 -6.41 10.80 -7.17
C ASP A 148 -7.21 9.57 -6.68
N TRP A 149 -8.55 9.57 -6.80
CA TRP A 149 -9.37 8.41 -6.46
C TRP A 149 -9.02 7.17 -7.30
N LEU A 150 -8.59 7.36 -8.56
CA LEU A 150 -8.20 6.26 -9.42
C LEU A 150 -6.86 5.69 -8.98
N LEU A 151 -5.91 6.56 -8.61
CA LEU A 151 -4.61 6.15 -8.06
C LEU A 151 -4.79 5.35 -6.77
N ASP A 152 -5.46 5.91 -5.77
CA ASP A 152 -5.64 5.25 -4.46
C ASP A 152 -6.48 3.98 -4.57
N GLY A 153 -7.54 4.00 -5.37
CA GLY A 153 -8.41 2.85 -5.52
C GLY A 153 -7.72 1.68 -6.22
N VAL A 154 -6.93 1.95 -7.26
CA VAL A 154 -6.13 0.90 -7.93
C VAL A 154 -5.06 0.34 -6.99
N LEU A 155 -4.33 1.19 -6.27
CA LEU A 155 -3.30 0.74 -5.33
C LEU A 155 -3.87 -0.10 -4.18
N ALA A 156 -5.09 0.19 -3.73
CA ALA A 156 -5.79 -0.61 -2.72
C ALA A 156 -6.20 -2.00 -3.23
N LEU A 157 -6.37 -2.15 -4.55
CA LEU A 157 -6.70 -3.43 -5.19
C LEU A 157 -5.48 -4.28 -5.53
N THR A 158 -4.27 -3.77 -5.35
CA THR A 158 -3.03 -4.54 -5.52
C THR A 158 -3.10 -5.88 -4.75
N PRO A 159 -2.75 -7.02 -5.38
CA PRO A 159 -2.74 -8.32 -4.70
C PRO A 159 -1.85 -8.33 -3.46
N GLY A 160 -2.35 -8.89 -2.37
CA GLY A 160 -1.64 -8.99 -1.08
C GLY A 160 -1.70 -7.74 -0.20
N ARG A 161 -2.37 -6.65 -0.61
CA ARG A 161 -2.65 -5.50 0.26
C ARG A 161 -3.64 -5.87 1.36
N ASP A 162 -3.34 -5.46 2.58
CA ASP A 162 -4.33 -5.46 3.65
C ASP A 162 -5.36 -4.36 3.41
N ARG A 163 -6.62 -4.75 3.24
CA ARG A 163 -7.76 -3.86 2.99
C ARG A 163 -8.60 -3.63 4.24
N ARG A 164 -8.32 -4.32 5.35
CA ARG A 164 -9.10 -4.21 6.60
C ARG A 164 -9.20 -2.76 7.09
N PRO A 165 -8.12 -1.96 7.14
CA PRO A 165 -8.21 -0.58 7.62
C PRO A 165 -9.11 0.32 6.75
N LEU A 166 -9.16 0.05 5.44
CA LEU A 166 -10.03 0.78 4.52
C LEU A 166 -11.49 0.42 4.75
N VAL A 167 -11.78 -0.87 4.90
CA VAL A 167 -13.15 -1.35 5.16
C VAL A 167 -13.65 -0.87 6.51
N GLU A 168 -12.82 -0.93 7.56
CA GLU A 168 -13.14 -0.40 8.88
C GLU A 168 -13.44 1.10 8.84
N ALA A 169 -12.65 1.87 8.09
CA ALA A 169 -12.91 3.30 7.90
C ALA A 169 -14.27 3.55 7.23
N LEU A 170 -14.71 2.71 6.28
CA LEU A 170 -16.05 2.81 5.69
C LEU A 170 -17.16 2.49 6.71
N LEU A 171 -16.94 1.48 7.57
CA LEU A 171 -17.92 1.04 8.56
C LEU A 171 -18.10 2.05 9.70
N LEU A 172 -17.01 2.71 10.12
CA LEU A 172 -17.02 3.72 11.17
C LEU A 172 -17.51 5.09 10.66
N SER A 173 -17.77 5.23 9.37
CA SER A 173 -18.22 6.49 8.79
C SER A 173 -19.74 6.66 8.96
N ASP A 174 -20.15 7.59 9.82
CA ASP A 174 -21.58 7.90 10.05
C ASP A 174 -22.30 8.39 8.78
N LYS A 175 -21.56 8.97 7.83
CA LYS A 175 -22.10 9.54 6.59
C LYS A 175 -21.26 9.18 5.38
N ILE A 176 -21.90 8.43 4.47
CA ILE A 176 -21.33 8.10 3.16
C ILE A 176 -21.01 9.39 2.39
N MET A 177 -19.76 9.54 1.96
CA MET A 177 -19.33 10.65 1.11
C MET A 177 -20.11 10.64 -0.21
N PRO A 178 -20.73 11.76 -0.66
CA PRO A 178 -21.38 11.81 -1.97
C PRO A 178 -20.41 11.54 -3.12
N LEU A 179 -20.87 10.85 -4.16
CA LEU A 179 -20.01 10.47 -5.30
C LEU A 179 -19.41 11.70 -5.98
N GLU A 180 -20.18 12.77 -6.16
CA GLU A 180 -19.73 14.01 -6.78
C GLU A 180 -18.60 14.66 -5.98
N LYS A 181 -18.60 14.51 -4.65
CA LYS A 181 -17.54 15.03 -3.79
C LYS A 181 -16.25 14.24 -3.96
N LEU A 182 -16.34 12.92 -4.13
CA LEU A 182 -15.19 12.04 -4.36
C LEU A 182 -14.50 12.31 -5.70
N LEU A 183 -15.30 12.57 -6.75
CA LEU A 183 -14.80 12.80 -8.11
C LEU A 183 -14.16 14.17 -8.33
N ARG A 184 -14.40 15.14 -7.45
CA ARG A 184 -13.81 16.48 -7.56
C ARG A 184 -12.29 16.43 -7.32
N PRO A 185 -11.49 17.22 -8.05
CA PRO A 185 -10.06 17.35 -7.81
C PRO A 185 -9.82 17.74 -6.34
N THR A 186 -9.23 16.82 -5.57
CA THR A 186 -8.97 17.01 -4.13
C THR A 186 -7.51 16.65 -3.88
N SER A 187 -6.71 17.61 -3.44
CA SER A 187 -5.31 17.36 -3.08
C SER A 187 -5.23 16.58 -1.77
N ILE A 188 -5.01 15.27 -1.85
CA ILE A 188 -4.92 14.38 -0.67
C ILE A 188 -3.83 14.83 0.31
N SER A 189 -2.72 15.37 -0.21
CA SER A 189 -1.58 15.82 0.61
C SER A 189 -1.91 16.93 1.61
N GLY A 190 -3.06 17.61 1.46
CA GLY A 190 -3.54 18.64 2.38
C GLY A 190 -4.57 18.15 3.41
N LEU A 191 -4.92 16.86 3.41
CA LEU A 191 -5.88 16.27 4.35
C LEU A 191 -5.17 15.72 5.59
N ASP A 192 -5.84 15.74 6.74
CA ASP A 192 -5.36 15.05 7.95
C ASP A 192 -5.38 13.53 7.77
N SER A 193 -4.54 12.81 8.54
CA SER A 193 -4.37 11.34 8.41
C SER A 193 -5.70 10.55 8.39
N PRO A 194 -6.69 10.81 9.27
CA PRO A 194 -7.99 10.12 9.20
C PRO A 194 -8.80 10.44 7.94
N ALA A 195 -8.75 11.68 7.47
CA ALA A 195 -9.45 12.12 6.26
C ALA A 195 -8.81 11.51 5.00
N GLN A 196 -7.48 11.36 4.98
CA GLN A 196 -6.78 10.62 3.93
C GLN A 196 -7.19 9.15 3.90
N LEU A 197 -7.26 8.49 5.07
CA LEU A 197 -7.67 7.09 5.16
C LEU A 197 -9.10 6.89 4.64
N LEU A 198 -10.03 7.76 5.04
CA LEU A 198 -11.41 7.74 4.54
C LEU A 198 -11.47 7.98 3.02
N TYR A 199 -10.72 8.94 2.49
CA TYR A 199 -10.67 9.18 1.05
C TYR A 199 -10.15 7.96 0.28
N ARG A 200 -9.07 7.33 0.77
CA ARG A 200 -8.53 6.08 0.20
C ARG A 200 -9.56 4.94 0.25
N ALA A 201 -10.31 4.85 1.34
CA ALA A 201 -11.35 3.85 1.50
C ALA A 201 -12.50 4.03 0.51
N TYR A 202 -12.97 5.26 0.30
CA TYR A 202 -13.97 5.56 -0.74
C TYR A 202 -13.42 5.36 -2.16
N SER A 203 -12.16 5.70 -2.39
CA SER A 203 -11.47 5.48 -3.68
C SER A 203 -11.39 3.98 -4.03
N PHE A 204 -11.02 3.16 -3.05
CA PHE A 204 -11.08 1.69 -3.14
C PHE A 204 -12.48 1.20 -3.45
N ALA A 205 -13.49 1.67 -2.71
CA ALA A 205 -14.87 1.26 -2.94
C ALA A 205 -15.38 1.61 -4.34
N LEU A 206 -14.99 2.77 -4.86
CA LEU A 206 -15.36 3.19 -6.21
C LEU A 206 -14.69 2.31 -7.27
N VAL A 207 -13.37 2.11 -7.21
CA VAL A 207 -12.69 1.26 -8.21
C VAL A 207 -13.19 -0.19 -8.15
N GLN A 208 -13.42 -0.73 -6.96
CA GLN A 208 -14.01 -2.06 -6.79
C GLN A 208 -15.40 -2.14 -7.44
N LEU A 209 -16.27 -1.15 -7.21
CA LEU A 209 -17.60 -1.08 -7.84
C LEU A 209 -17.51 -1.04 -9.37
N LEU A 210 -16.55 -0.29 -9.94
CA LEU A 210 -16.35 -0.17 -11.38
C LEU A 210 -15.81 -1.46 -12.00
N VAL A 211 -14.91 -2.16 -11.30
CA VAL A 211 -14.30 -3.42 -11.76
C VAL A 211 -15.29 -4.57 -11.68
N ASP A 212 -16.12 -4.62 -10.64
CA ASP A 212 -17.14 -5.66 -10.44
C ASP A 212 -18.34 -5.51 -11.39
N ALA A 213 -18.51 -4.34 -12.01
CA ALA A 213 -19.56 -4.11 -13.00
C ALA A 213 -19.36 -4.95 -14.27
N THR A 214 -20.44 -5.18 -15.03
CA THR A 214 -20.39 -5.95 -16.28
C THR A 214 -19.44 -5.32 -17.30
N GLY A 215 -18.37 -6.03 -17.64
CA GLY A 215 -17.30 -5.53 -18.51
C GLY A 215 -16.44 -4.44 -17.85
N GLY A 216 -16.44 -4.35 -16.53
CA GLY A 216 -15.76 -3.34 -15.72
C GLY A 216 -14.32 -3.05 -16.12
N PRO A 217 -13.42 -4.05 -16.17
CA PRO A 217 -12.02 -3.86 -16.57
C PRO A 217 -11.87 -3.16 -17.93
N ALA A 218 -12.63 -3.60 -18.94
CA ALA A 218 -12.57 -3.03 -20.28
C ALA A 218 -13.14 -1.60 -20.33
N ARG A 219 -14.19 -1.31 -19.55
CA ARG A 219 -14.80 0.03 -19.42
C ARG A 219 -13.88 0.99 -18.69
N LEU A 220 -13.26 0.57 -17.59
CA LEU A 220 -12.28 1.36 -16.85
C LEU A 220 -11.10 1.72 -17.74
N ALA A 221 -10.63 0.77 -18.54
CA ALA A 221 -9.55 1.03 -19.45
C ALA A 221 -9.94 2.01 -20.59
N ARG A 222 -11.18 1.94 -21.12
CA ARG A 222 -11.72 2.95 -22.05
C ARG A 222 -11.89 4.32 -21.40
N TYR A 223 -12.31 4.36 -20.14
CA TYR A 223 -12.39 5.61 -19.37
C TYR A 223 -11.01 6.28 -19.27
N ILE A 224 -9.96 5.51 -18.94
CA ILE A 224 -8.58 5.99 -18.90
C ILE A 224 -8.12 6.52 -20.27
N ASP A 225 -8.40 5.80 -21.36
CA ASP A 225 -8.03 6.23 -22.72
C ASP A 225 -8.71 7.57 -23.11
N ASN A 226 -9.85 7.91 -22.50
CA ASN A 226 -10.63 9.11 -22.79
C ASN A 226 -10.36 10.27 -21.82
N LEU A 227 -9.57 10.09 -20.76
CA LEU A 227 -9.36 11.12 -19.72
C LEU A 227 -8.74 12.42 -20.25
N SER A 228 -7.92 12.37 -21.31
CA SER A 228 -7.36 13.61 -21.89
C SER A 228 -8.42 14.50 -22.55
N ARG A 229 -9.57 13.92 -22.90
CA ARG A 229 -10.72 14.58 -23.52
C ARG A 229 -11.90 14.67 -22.56
N ALA A 230 -11.64 14.47 -21.26
CA ALA A 230 -12.65 14.57 -20.22
C ALA A 230 -13.34 15.93 -20.28
N SER A 231 -14.65 15.93 -20.01
CA SER A 231 -15.42 17.15 -19.91
C SER A 231 -15.16 17.85 -18.57
N THR A 232 -15.77 19.01 -18.37
CA THR A 232 -15.75 19.70 -17.08
C THR A 232 -16.61 19.01 -16.01
N ASP A 233 -17.40 17.98 -16.37
CA ASP A 233 -18.23 17.20 -15.46
C ASP A 233 -17.71 15.74 -15.36
N PRO A 234 -16.88 15.43 -14.34
CA PRO A 234 -16.34 14.09 -14.13
C PRO A 234 -17.42 13.01 -13.92
N LEU A 235 -18.59 13.40 -13.39
CA LEU A 235 -19.68 12.45 -13.17
C LEU A 235 -20.33 12.08 -14.52
N ALA A 236 -20.54 13.05 -15.40
CA ALA A 236 -21.05 12.79 -16.74
C ALA A 236 -20.14 11.84 -17.52
N ASP A 237 -18.82 12.07 -17.48
CA ASP A 237 -17.82 11.23 -18.13
C ASP A 237 -17.83 9.80 -17.59
N LEU A 238 -17.95 9.65 -16.27
CA LEU A 238 -18.04 8.35 -15.62
C LEU A 238 -19.34 7.62 -16.02
N LYS A 239 -20.48 8.31 -16.02
CA LYS A 239 -21.78 7.73 -16.42
C LYS A 239 -21.78 7.29 -17.88
N ALA A 240 -21.11 8.04 -18.76
CA ALA A 240 -21.01 7.69 -20.18
C ALA A 240 -20.31 6.34 -20.41
N GLN A 241 -19.34 5.98 -19.57
CA GLN A 241 -18.59 4.72 -19.69
C GLN A 241 -19.22 3.55 -18.92
N PHE A 242 -19.93 3.85 -17.83
CA PHE A 242 -20.41 2.85 -16.87
C PHE A 242 -21.95 2.85 -16.73
N PRO A 243 -22.66 1.92 -17.42
CA PRO A 243 -24.12 1.82 -17.39
C PRO A 243 -24.70 1.53 -16.01
N VAL A 244 -23.88 1.02 -15.08
CA VAL A 244 -24.28 0.76 -13.68
C VAL A 244 -24.85 2.01 -13.00
N PHE A 245 -24.50 3.21 -13.47
CA PHE A 245 -24.98 4.47 -12.93
C PHE A 245 -26.26 5.02 -13.60
N ASN A 246 -26.80 4.35 -14.63
CA ASN A 246 -27.98 4.84 -15.38
C ASN A 246 -29.25 4.93 -14.51
N GLY A 247 -29.40 4.05 -13.51
CA GLY A 247 -30.53 4.03 -12.57
C GLY A 247 -30.42 4.98 -11.37
N GLY A 248 -29.42 5.87 -11.37
CA GLY A 248 -29.13 6.79 -10.27
C GLY A 248 -27.74 6.54 -9.69
N ALA A 249 -26.79 7.42 -10.03
CA ALA A 249 -25.38 7.26 -9.68
C ALA A 249 -25.16 7.24 -8.16
N GLU A 250 -25.70 8.22 -7.45
CA GLU A 250 -25.57 8.34 -5.99
C GLU A 250 -26.23 7.18 -5.24
N LYS A 251 -27.40 6.70 -5.69
CA LYS A 251 -28.06 5.52 -5.10
C LYS A 251 -27.19 4.28 -5.27
N THR A 252 -26.69 4.05 -6.48
CA THR A 252 -25.82 2.92 -6.82
C THR A 252 -24.52 2.96 -6.02
N TRP A 253 -23.93 4.14 -5.90
CA TRP A 253 -22.74 4.40 -5.10
C TRP A 253 -22.95 4.04 -3.63
N ARG A 254 -24.00 4.56 -2.98
CA ARG A 254 -24.31 4.25 -1.58
C ARG A 254 -24.54 2.76 -1.35
N SER A 255 -25.33 2.12 -2.23
CA SER A 255 -25.54 0.67 -2.17
C SER A 255 -24.25 -0.11 -2.38
N GLY A 256 -23.33 0.38 -3.22
CA GLY A 256 -22.00 -0.19 -3.43
C GLY A 256 -21.15 -0.15 -2.16
N VAL A 257 -21.07 1.02 -1.50
CA VAL A 257 -20.31 1.19 -0.25
C VAL A 257 -20.86 0.29 0.86
N VAL A 258 -22.19 0.27 1.05
CA VAL A 258 -22.84 -0.57 2.06
C VAL A 258 -22.59 -2.05 1.79
N ARG A 259 -22.74 -2.49 0.54
CA ARG A 259 -22.48 -3.87 0.13
C ARG A 259 -21.03 -4.25 0.39
N LEU A 260 -20.08 -3.37 0.12
CA LEU A 260 -18.66 -3.64 0.32
C LEU A 260 -18.34 -3.84 1.81
N GLY A 261 -18.90 -2.99 2.68
CA GLY A 261 -18.84 -3.21 4.13
C GLY A 261 -19.46 -4.56 4.55
N ALA A 262 -20.59 -4.95 3.95
CA ALA A 262 -21.25 -6.23 4.24
C ALA A 262 -20.48 -7.46 3.70
N THR A 263 -19.94 -7.43 2.49
CA THR A 263 -19.19 -8.54 1.88
C THR A 263 -17.95 -8.89 2.70
N GLN A 264 -17.25 -7.89 3.21
CA GLN A 264 -16.10 -8.09 4.10
C GLN A 264 -16.53 -8.41 5.55
N SER A 265 -17.79 -8.15 5.92
CA SER A 265 -18.36 -8.59 7.19
C SER A 265 -18.59 -10.11 7.26
N TYR A 266 -18.66 -10.80 6.11
CA TYR A 266 -18.67 -12.26 6.06
C TYR A 266 -17.29 -12.90 6.24
N GLN A 267 -16.21 -12.10 6.20
CA GLN A 267 -14.89 -12.58 6.56
C GLN A 267 -14.82 -12.66 8.09
N LEU A 268 -15.07 -13.87 8.59
CA LEU A 268 -14.97 -14.17 10.01
C LEU A 268 -13.56 -13.84 10.48
N LEU A 269 -13.48 -13.16 11.61
CA LEU A 269 -12.23 -12.91 12.29
C LEU A 269 -11.58 -14.24 12.69
N THR A 270 -10.26 -14.27 12.63
CA THR A 270 -9.48 -15.37 13.22
C THR A 270 -9.73 -15.42 14.74
N PHE A 271 -9.34 -16.53 15.37
CA PHE A 271 -9.44 -16.66 16.82
C PHE A 271 -8.69 -15.53 17.54
N ALA A 272 -7.44 -15.29 17.15
CA ALA A 272 -6.58 -14.25 17.73
C ALA A 272 -7.13 -12.83 17.52
N GLU A 273 -7.70 -12.52 16.35
CA GLU A 273 -8.34 -11.22 16.11
C GLU A 273 -9.60 -11.05 16.97
N THR A 274 -10.45 -12.08 17.03
CA THR A 274 -11.67 -12.03 17.84
C THR A 274 -11.35 -11.83 19.31
N GLU A 275 -10.33 -12.54 19.84
CA GLU A 275 -9.85 -12.36 21.22
C GLU A 275 -9.37 -10.93 21.49
N ARG A 276 -8.58 -10.36 20.57
CA ARG A 276 -8.07 -8.99 20.70
C ARG A 276 -9.20 -7.96 20.76
N HIS A 277 -10.13 -8.04 19.81
CA HIS A 277 -11.28 -7.14 19.77
C HIS A 277 -12.19 -7.32 20.98
N LEU A 278 -12.39 -8.56 21.43
CA LEU A 278 -13.16 -8.83 22.66
C LEU A 278 -12.48 -8.21 23.88
N ASP A 279 -11.17 -8.35 24.03
CA ASP A 279 -10.42 -7.74 25.13
C ASP A 279 -10.50 -6.21 25.16
N GLU A 280 -10.48 -5.57 23.99
CA GLU A 280 -10.66 -4.13 23.87
C GLU A 280 -12.07 -3.69 24.28
N LEU A 281 -13.11 -4.41 23.84
CA LEU A 281 -14.50 -4.09 24.17
C LEU A 281 -14.84 -4.33 25.65
N LEU A 282 -14.15 -5.27 26.32
CA LEU A 282 -14.31 -5.50 27.76
C LEU A 282 -13.65 -4.41 28.62
N ARG A 283 -12.75 -3.60 28.04
CA ARG A 283 -12.11 -2.43 28.66
C ARG A 283 -12.95 -1.19 28.37
N ILE A 284 -13.96 -0.95 29.20
CA ILE A 284 -14.91 0.15 29.01
C ILE A 284 -14.23 1.48 29.31
N LYS A 285 -14.23 2.37 28.31
CA LYS A 285 -13.74 3.74 28.41
C LYS A 285 -14.87 4.65 28.88
N ILE A 286 -14.71 5.26 30.04
CA ILE A 286 -15.67 6.20 30.64
C ILE A 286 -15.07 7.59 30.51
N SER A 287 -15.73 8.46 29.75
CA SER A 287 -15.38 9.87 29.64
C SER A 287 -15.98 10.63 30.82
N ASP A 288 -15.13 11.20 31.67
CA ASP A 288 -15.55 12.08 32.76
C ASP A 288 -15.51 13.55 32.34
N ILE A 289 -16.25 14.40 33.06
CA ILE A 289 -16.33 15.85 32.85
C ILE A 289 -14.99 16.47 33.27
N GLY A 290 -14.00 16.46 32.37
CA GLY A 290 -12.65 16.99 32.64
C GLY A 290 -11.51 16.40 31.79
N HIS A 291 -11.77 15.76 30.65
CA HIS A 291 -10.79 15.16 29.73
C HIS A 291 -10.01 13.92 30.21
N LEU A 292 -10.20 13.45 31.45
CA LEU A 292 -9.62 12.18 31.90
C LEU A 292 -10.52 11.00 31.50
N THR A 293 -10.04 10.17 30.57
CA THR A 293 -10.72 8.93 30.17
C THR A 293 -10.33 7.81 31.13
N LYS A 294 -11.26 7.36 31.97
CA LYS A 294 -11.02 6.24 32.88
C LYS A 294 -11.36 4.94 32.17
N THR A 295 -10.41 4.00 32.12
CA THR A 295 -10.67 2.66 31.60
C THR A 295 -11.00 1.73 32.76
N VAL A 296 -12.14 1.04 32.70
CA VAL A 296 -12.61 0.10 33.72
C VAL A 296 -12.98 -1.23 33.06
N GLN A 297 -12.60 -2.35 33.68
CA GLN A 297 -12.99 -3.68 33.20
C GLN A 297 -14.49 -3.92 33.42
N LEU A 298 -15.16 -4.58 32.48
CA LEU A 298 -16.57 -4.97 32.63
C LEU A 298 -16.81 -5.80 33.91
N GLY A 299 -15.82 -6.59 34.33
CA GLY A 299 -15.84 -7.36 35.58
C GLY A 299 -16.04 -6.50 36.81
N ASP A 300 -15.33 -5.38 36.92
CA ASP A 300 -15.38 -4.48 38.07
C ASP A 300 -16.73 -3.77 38.17
N LEU A 301 -17.30 -3.41 37.01
CA LEU A 301 -18.62 -2.79 36.93
C LEU A 301 -19.75 -3.74 37.35
N SER A 302 -19.54 -5.06 37.26
CA SER A 302 -20.52 -6.05 37.70
C SER A 302 -20.66 -6.16 39.23
N GLN A 303 -19.66 -5.70 39.97
CA GLN A 303 -19.60 -5.80 41.43
C GLN A 303 -20.27 -4.63 42.16
N ARG A 304 -20.48 -3.50 41.48
CA ARG A 304 -21.00 -2.27 42.09
C ARG A 304 -22.21 -1.69 41.34
N LYS A 305 -22.82 -0.67 41.94
CA LYS A 305 -23.84 0.12 41.26
C LYS A 305 -23.17 1.06 40.26
N ILE A 306 -23.46 0.86 38.97
CA ILE A 306 -22.95 1.70 37.88
C ILE A 306 -23.68 3.05 37.84
N SER A 307 -22.95 4.12 37.53
CA SER A 307 -23.47 5.47 37.32
C SER A 307 -24.22 5.59 35.98
N PRO A 308 -24.99 6.67 35.72
CA PRO A 308 -25.63 6.89 34.43
C PRO A 308 -24.64 6.95 33.26
N VAL A 309 -23.48 7.57 33.48
CA VAL A 309 -22.40 7.68 32.48
C VAL A 309 -21.77 6.32 32.21
N GLU A 310 -21.51 5.54 33.28
CA GLU A 310 -21.03 4.16 33.15
C GLU A 310 -22.05 3.26 32.44
N SER A 311 -23.34 3.43 32.73
CA SER A 311 -24.42 2.70 32.06
C SER A 311 -24.48 2.99 30.55
N ALA A 312 -24.32 4.25 30.14
CA ALA A 312 -24.25 4.62 28.73
C ALA A 312 -23.03 4.00 28.04
N ALA A 313 -21.86 3.99 28.70
CA ALA A 313 -20.65 3.37 28.17
C ALA A 313 -20.78 1.83 28.04
N VAL A 314 -21.41 1.17 29.03
CA VAL A 314 -21.72 -0.27 28.96
C VAL A 314 -22.74 -0.56 27.86
N ALA A 315 -23.72 0.32 27.64
CA ALA A 315 -24.70 0.17 26.56
C ALA A 315 -24.04 0.27 25.18
N ALA A 316 -23.12 1.22 24.98
CA ALA A 316 -22.32 1.32 23.76
C ALA A 316 -21.47 0.06 23.54
N ALA A 317 -20.74 -0.39 24.57
CA ALA A 317 -19.96 -1.63 24.49
C ALA A 317 -20.84 -2.86 24.18
N SER A 318 -22.07 -2.92 24.71
CA SER A 318 -23.03 -3.98 24.39
C SER A 318 -23.44 -3.98 22.91
N GLN A 319 -23.64 -2.80 22.31
CA GLN A 319 -23.91 -2.66 20.88
C GLN A 319 -22.71 -3.09 20.03
N ASP A 320 -21.50 -2.71 20.42
CA ASP A 320 -20.28 -3.11 19.73
C ASP A 320 -20.04 -4.62 19.81
N LEU A 321 -20.39 -5.26 20.94
CA LEU A 321 -20.34 -6.72 21.09
C LEU A 321 -21.35 -7.44 20.16
N VAL A 322 -22.51 -6.84 19.86
CA VAL A 322 -23.44 -7.38 18.83
C VAL A 322 -22.78 -7.35 17.45
N LEU A 323 -22.12 -6.24 17.11
CA LEU A 323 -21.40 -6.11 15.84
C LEU A 323 -20.23 -7.09 15.76
N LEU A 324 -19.47 -7.26 16.86
CA LEU A 324 -18.39 -8.25 16.94
C LEU A 324 -18.94 -9.67 16.77
N ALA A 325 -20.06 -10.03 17.40
CA ALA A 325 -20.63 -11.38 17.31
C ALA A 325 -20.99 -11.79 15.87
N ALA A 326 -21.39 -10.83 15.03
CA ALA A 326 -21.68 -11.08 13.60
C ALA A 326 -20.43 -11.50 12.82
N ARG A 327 -19.24 -11.04 13.23
CA ARG A 327 -17.95 -11.27 12.55
C ARG A 327 -16.98 -12.16 13.32
N ALA A 328 -17.30 -12.50 14.57
CA ALA A 328 -16.44 -13.28 15.46
C ALA A 328 -16.13 -14.68 14.90
N ASN A 329 -14.96 -15.19 15.26
CA ASN A 329 -14.62 -16.60 15.04
C ASN A 329 -15.77 -17.50 15.55
N PRO A 330 -16.20 -18.52 14.78
CA PRO A 330 -17.33 -19.37 15.15
C PRO A 330 -17.24 -19.97 16.57
N ILE A 331 -16.04 -20.29 17.03
CA ILE A 331 -15.79 -20.89 18.35
C ILE A 331 -15.98 -19.88 19.47
N LEU A 332 -15.62 -18.61 19.23
CA LEU A 332 -15.75 -17.53 20.22
C LEU A 332 -17.10 -16.81 20.15
N ARG A 333 -17.88 -16.98 19.08
CA ARG A 333 -19.18 -16.32 18.93
C ARG A 333 -20.11 -16.52 20.14
N PRO A 334 -20.26 -17.73 20.73
CA PRO A 334 -21.07 -17.90 21.93
C PRO A 334 -20.54 -17.13 23.14
N ILE A 335 -19.21 -17.00 23.27
CA ILE A 335 -18.58 -16.23 24.36
C ILE A 335 -18.84 -14.74 24.20
N VAL A 336 -18.69 -14.21 22.98
CA VAL A 336 -19.01 -12.80 22.68
C VAL A 336 -20.48 -12.50 23.00
N GLN A 337 -21.40 -13.39 22.62
CA GLN A 337 -22.82 -13.27 22.93
C GLN A 337 -23.11 -13.32 24.44
N GLU A 338 -22.40 -14.16 25.20
CA GLU A 338 -22.53 -14.21 26.66
C GLU A 338 -22.09 -12.89 27.31
N TYR A 339 -20.96 -12.30 26.88
CA TYR A 339 -20.54 -10.98 27.36
C TYR A 339 -21.54 -9.88 26.98
N GLN A 340 -22.11 -9.93 25.78
CA GLN A 340 -23.15 -9.00 25.33
C GLN A 340 -24.38 -9.07 26.24
N GLN A 341 -24.84 -10.29 26.58
CA GLN A 341 -25.97 -10.47 27.49
C GLN A 341 -25.66 -9.98 28.91
N ILE A 342 -24.44 -10.21 29.41
CA ILE A 342 -23.99 -9.68 30.71
C ILE A 342 -24.04 -8.14 30.69
N ALA A 343 -23.51 -7.50 29.65
CA ALA A 343 -23.54 -6.05 29.49
C ALA A 343 -24.98 -5.51 29.45
N ALA A 344 -25.88 -6.15 28.69
CA ALA A 344 -27.29 -5.78 28.62
C ALA A 344 -28.05 -5.98 29.96
N LEU A 345 -27.67 -6.97 30.77
CA LEU A 345 -28.24 -7.15 32.11
C LEU A 345 -27.76 -6.06 33.08
N LEU A 346 -26.50 -5.63 32.95
CA LEU A 346 -25.94 -4.54 33.75
C LEU A 346 -26.63 -3.20 33.48
N THR A 347 -26.88 -2.86 32.22
CA THR A 347 -27.63 -1.64 31.84
C THR A 347 -29.06 -1.66 32.36
N ASN A 348 -29.68 -2.85 32.41
CA ASN A 348 -31.02 -3.06 32.97
C ASN A 348 -31.05 -3.17 34.50
N GLY A 349 -29.92 -2.97 35.19
CA GLY A 349 -29.83 -3.03 36.65
C GLY A 349 -29.95 -4.42 37.27
N LYS A 350 -29.98 -5.49 36.47
CA LYS A 350 -30.12 -6.88 36.94
C LYS A 350 -28.75 -7.46 37.27
N ARG A 351 -28.42 -7.62 38.56
CA ARG A 351 -27.07 -8.04 39.01
C ARG A 351 -26.97 -9.44 39.60
N LYS A 352 -28.11 -10.09 39.88
CA LYS A 352 -28.11 -11.40 40.55
C LYS A 352 -27.40 -12.44 39.70
N GLY A 353 -26.34 -13.06 40.23
CA GLY A 353 -25.59 -14.14 39.59
C GLY A 353 -24.65 -13.71 38.45
N LEU A 354 -24.50 -12.41 38.16
CA LEU A 354 -23.63 -11.94 37.08
C LEU A 354 -22.16 -12.25 37.34
N THR A 355 -21.68 -12.09 38.57
CA THR A 355 -20.29 -12.37 38.94
C THR A 355 -19.90 -13.83 38.67
N ALA A 356 -20.75 -14.77 39.08
CA ALA A 356 -20.55 -16.20 38.81
C ALA A 356 -20.60 -16.52 37.31
N ARG A 357 -21.53 -15.88 36.57
CA ARG A 357 -21.64 -16.05 35.11
C ARG A 357 -20.40 -15.52 34.39
N LEU A 358 -19.90 -14.35 34.80
CA LEU A 358 -18.72 -13.71 34.24
C LEU A 358 -17.46 -14.54 34.51
N ALA A 359 -17.28 -15.05 35.73
CA ALA A 359 -16.17 -15.95 36.08
C ALA A 359 -16.19 -17.25 35.24
N ARG A 360 -17.38 -17.83 35.04
CA ARG A 360 -17.55 -19.00 34.17
C ARG A 360 -17.15 -18.70 32.73
N VAL A 361 -17.63 -17.60 32.14
CA VAL A 361 -17.31 -17.22 30.76
C VAL A 361 -15.81 -16.95 30.60
N GLN A 362 -15.18 -16.26 31.55
CA GLN A 362 -13.72 -16.07 31.57
C GLN A 362 -12.95 -17.39 31.62
N THR A 363 -13.40 -18.35 32.44
CA THR A 363 -12.77 -19.68 32.53
C THR A 363 -12.83 -20.43 31.19
N VAL A 364 -14.00 -20.40 30.54
CA VAL A 364 -14.18 -21.06 29.23
C VAL A 364 -13.33 -20.39 28.15
N ARG A 365 -13.31 -19.05 28.13
CA ARG A 365 -12.48 -18.26 27.21
C ARG A 365 -11.00 -18.59 27.36
N ALA A 366 -10.49 -18.62 28.60
CA ALA A 366 -9.09 -18.95 28.88
C ALA A 366 -8.71 -20.35 28.40
N ARG A 367 -9.56 -21.36 28.66
CA ARG A 367 -9.33 -22.74 28.19
C ARG A 367 -9.27 -22.83 26.66
N LEU A 368 -10.17 -22.13 25.96
CA LEU A 368 -10.16 -22.09 24.50
C LEU A 368 -8.91 -21.39 23.96
N ALA A 369 -8.46 -20.31 24.60
CA ALA A 369 -7.23 -19.63 24.21
C ALA A 369 -6.00 -20.53 24.36
N THR A 370 -5.89 -21.28 25.45
CA THR A 370 -4.82 -22.28 25.63
C THR A 370 -4.88 -23.35 24.55
N CYS A 371 -6.05 -23.94 24.30
CA CYS A 371 -6.21 -24.98 23.29
C CYS A 371 -5.84 -24.49 21.88
N MET A 372 -6.23 -23.27 21.50
CA MET A 372 -5.88 -22.71 20.19
C MET A 372 -4.39 -22.40 20.07
N SER A 373 -3.75 -21.92 21.14
CA SER A 373 -2.28 -21.74 21.16
C SER A 373 -1.56 -23.07 20.98
N GLU A 374 -2.01 -24.14 21.64
CA GLU A 374 -1.43 -25.48 21.50
C GLU A 374 -1.58 -26.02 20.06
N ILE A 375 -2.72 -25.74 19.41
CA ILE A 375 -2.95 -26.10 18.00
C ILE A 375 -1.99 -25.32 17.09
N ASP A 376 -1.87 -24.01 17.28
CA ASP A 376 -0.96 -23.18 16.47
C ASP A 376 0.50 -23.62 16.66
N ASP A 377 0.92 -23.91 17.90
CA ASP A 377 2.26 -24.42 18.21
C ASP A 377 2.53 -25.77 17.56
N TYR A 378 1.55 -26.69 17.60
CA TYR A 378 1.65 -27.98 16.92
C TYR A 378 1.74 -27.81 15.40
N MET A 379 0.92 -26.94 14.80
CA MET A 379 0.95 -26.68 13.36
C MET A 379 2.29 -26.07 12.93
N ASN A 380 2.82 -25.11 13.70
CA ASN A 380 4.14 -24.54 13.46
C ASN A 380 5.25 -25.60 13.55
N TRP A 381 5.21 -26.46 14.58
CA TRP A 381 6.15 -27.57 14.73
C TRP A 381 6.05 -28.56 13.57
N PHE A 382 4.83 -28.93 13.16
CA PHE A 382 4.59 -29.86 12.06
C PHE A 382 5.06 -29.28 10.72
N GLU A 383 4.78 -28.01 10.44
CA GLU A 383 5.29 -27.32 9.26
C GLU A 383 6.82 -27.29 9.23
N ALA A 384 7.46 -26.99 10.36
CA ALA A 384 8.90 -26.90 10.49
C ALA A 384 9.62 -28.26 10.39
N THR A 385 9.00 -29.34 10.87
CA THR A 385 9.69 -30.64 11.06
C THR A 385 9.20 -31.76 10.14
N GLN A 386 7.92 -31.77 9.76
CA GLN A 386 7.28 -32.89 9.07
C GLN A 386 6.73 -32.54 7.68
N SER A 387 6.60 -31.26 7.33
CA SER A 387 6.07 -30.91 6.01
C SER A 387 7.05 -31.26 4.88
N LYS A 388 6.60 -32.12 3.96
CA LYS A 388 7.31 -32.44 2.71
C LYS A 388 7.17 -31.31 1.68
N THR A 389 6.16 -30.46 1.85
CA THR A 389 5.84 -29.32 0.97
C THR A 389 6.54 -28.07 1.48
N LYS A 390 7.80 -27.88 1.10
CA LYS A 390 8.51 -26.62 1.39
C LYS A 390 7.78 -25.48 0.69
N SER A 391 7.47 -24.40 1.41
CA SER A 391 6.65 -23.26 0.95
C SER A 391 7.22 -22.45 -0.23
N GLY A 392 8.28 -22.89 -0.89
CA GLY A 392 8.88 -22.22 -2.04
C GLY A 392 9.64 -20.92 -1.70
N ALA A 393 9.25 -20.22 -0.62
CA ALA A 393 9.72 -18.89 -0.27
C ALA A 393 11.23 -18.78 -0.01
N PHE A 394 11.85 -19.86 0.45
CA PHE A 394 13.29 -19.93 0.72
C PHE A 394 14.06 -20.77 -0.30
N VAL A 395 13.40 -21.25 -1.36
CA VAL A 395 14.07 -22.05 -2.40
C VAL A 395 15.16 -21.21 -3.05
N ASP A 396 14.90 -19.95 -3.35
CA ASP A 396 15.89 -19.04 -3.94
C ASP A 396 17.03 -18.71 -2.98
N TYR A 397 16.78 -18.63 -1.67
CA TYR A 397 17.83 -18.42 -0.67
C TYR A 397 18.74 -19.66 -0.53
N LEU A 398 18.15 -20.85 -0.48
CA LEU A 398 18.90 -22.11 -0.44
C LEU A 398 19.68 -22.33 -1.76
N LYS A 399 19.09 -21.95 -2.89
CA LYS A 399 19.75 -22.01 -4.20
C LYS A 399 20.91 -21.02 -4.27
N ALA A 400 20.73 -19.78 -3.79
CA ALA A 400 21.80 -18.79 -3.69
C ALA A 400 22.93 -19.20 -2.74
N ALA A 401 22.60 -19.88 -1.62
CA ALA A 401 23.60 -20.44 -0.72
C ALA A 401 24.36 -21.62 -1.34
N GLN A 402 23.67 -22.48 -2.11
CA GLN A 402 24.33 -23.52 -2.90
C GLN A 402 25.20 -22.95 -4.01
N GLU A 403 24.74 -21.92 -4.73
CA GLU A 403 25.50 -21.19 -5.77
C GLU A 403 26.68 -20.39 -5.18
N GLN A 404 26.67 -20.06 -3.88
CA GLN A 404 27.83 -19.51 -3.17
C GLN A 404 28.85 -20.58 -2.76
N ASN A 405 28.39 -21.81 -2.48
CA ASN A 405 29.25 -22.97 -2.18
C ASN A 405 29.80 -23.64 -3.45
N GLU A 406 29.13 -23.50 -4.60
CA GLU A 406 29.74 -23.78 -5.89
C GLU A 406 30.86 -22.75 -6.12
N ALA A 407 32.10 -23.23 -6.13
CA ALA A 407 33.30 -22.40 -6.23
C ALA A 407 33.14 -21.38 -7.36
N ARG A 408 33.01 -20.09 -7.00
CA ARG A 408 33.02 -18.99 -7.97
C ARG A 408 34.23 -19.17 -8.88
N PRO A 409 34.09 -18.99 -10.21
CA PRO A 409 35.23 -19.06 -11.10
C PRO A 409 36.29 -18.05 -10.63
N ARG A 410 37.50 -18.56 -10.33
CA ARG A 410 38.64 -17.76 -9.85
C ARG A 410 38.82 -16.54 -10.75
N ARG A 411 38.76 -15.34 -10.17
CA ARG A 411 39.03 -14.09 -10.90
C ARG A 411 40.50 -14.08 -11.29
N ARG A 412 40.79 -13.78 -12.57
CA ARG A 412 42.15 -13.75 -13.14
C ARG A 412 42.67 -12.34 -13.37
N ASP A 413 42.24 -11.37 -12.56
CA ASP A 413 42.84 -10.05 -12.54
C ASP A 413 44.14 -10.07 -11.72
N ALA A 414 45.06 -9.15 -12.06
CA ALA A 414 46.42 -9.13 -11.50
C ALA A 414 46.43 -9.04 -9.95
N LEU A 415 45.41 -8.42 -9.36
CA LEU A 415 45.23 -8.34 -7.91
C LEU A 415 44.80 -9.69 -7.30
N SER A 416 43.87 -10.41 -7.93
CA SER A 416 43.46 -11.74 -7.44
C SER A 416 44.58 -12.78 -7.58
N VAL A 417 45.37 -12.74 -8.66
CA VAL A 417 46.54 -13.63 -8.80
C VAL A 417 47.60 -13.37 -7.72
N TYR A 418 47.80 -12.11 -7.35
CA TYR A 418 48.72 -11.74 -6.27
C TYR A 418 48.21 -12.18 -4.89
N LEU A 419 46.90 -12.04 -4.64
CA LEU A 419 46.28 -12.47 -3.38
C LEU A 419 46.25 -14.00 -3.24
N ASP A 420 45.95 -14.74 -4.32
CA ASP A 420 45.97 -16.20 -4.35
C ASP A 420 47.40 -16.74 -4.08
N ALA A 421 48.42 -16.10 -4.67
CA ALA A 421 49.83 -16.46 -4.43
C ALA A 421 50.30 -16.17 -2.99
N LEU A 422 49.76 -15.12 -2.37
CA LEU A 422 49.98 -14.84 -0.94
C LEU A 422 49.28 -15.88 -0.07
N GLU A 423 48.04 -16.25 -0.39
CA GLU A 423 47.29 -17.25 0.39
C GLU A 423 47.93 -18.64 0.34
N GLU A 424 48.50 -19.04 -0.81
CA GLU A 424 49.34 -20.25 -0.92
C GLU A 424 50.61 -20.19 -0.06
N GLN A 425 51.23 -19.03 0.09
CA GLN A 425 52.42 -18.85 0.95
C GLN A 425 52.09 -18.89 2.45
N PHE A 426 50.83 -18.71 2.84
CA PHE A 426 50.38 -18.77 4.24
C PHE A 426 49.77 -20.13 4.63
N GLN A 427 49.68 -21.09 3.70
CA GLN A 427 49.17 -22.44 3.96
C GLN A 427 50.26 -23.51 4.13
N ASP A 428 51.54 -23.13 4.15
CA ASP A 428 52.67 -23.98 4.56
C ASP A 428 53.18 -23.67 5.98
#